data_AF-W7TTA4-F1
#
_entry.id   AF-W7TTA4-F1
#
_cell.length_a   1.000
_cell.length_b   1.000
_cell.length_c   1.000
_cell.angle_alpha   90.00
_cell.angle_beta   90.00
_cell.angle_gamma   90.00
#
_symmetry.space_group_name_H-M   'P 1'
#
loop_
_entity.id
_entity.type
_entity.pdbx_description
1 polymer ?
#
loop_
_entity_poly.entity_id
_entity_poly.type
_entity_poly.pdbx_seq_one_letter_code
_entity_poly.pdbx_strand_id
1 'polypeptide(L)'
;MVEEKSLPVPYAYMRSVILAIRAYPGLKPVVANTLVPKLVEREIWSTQPRVWEGLILLPKYIGTRELTEKMNEALFTLPTSLLQDLLKKNPDIRPILAAYATRSRKNVGLDVAKRKVLGL
;
A
#
# COMPACT_ATOMS: atom_id res chain seq x y z
N MET A 1 1.32 -25.20 17.27
CA MET A 1 1.64 -23.75 17.11
C MET A 1 0.87 -23.27 15.90
N VAL A 2 -0.17 -22.45 16.09
CA VAL A 2 -0.92 -21.89 14.96
C VAL A 2 -0.02 -20.85 14.31
N GLU A 3 0.38 -21.11 13.07
CA GLU A 3 1.22 -20.20 12.31
C GLU A 3 0.48 -18.85 12.18
N GLU A 4 0.99 -17.80 12.82
CA GLU A 4 0.33 -16.50 12.95
C GLU A 4 -0.15 -15.96 11.59
N LYS A 5 0.57 -16.31 10.51
CA LYS A 5 0.26 -15.99 9.10
C LYS A 5 -1.13 -16.45 8.64
N SER A 6 -1.66 -17.53 9.25
CA SER A 6 -2.95 -18.15 8.88
C SER A 6 -4.18 -17.55 9.57
N LEU A 7 -4.00 -16.70 10.59
CA LEU A 7 -5.14 -16.12 11.29
C LEU A 7 -5.84 -15.05 10.42
N PRO A 8 -7.16 -15.17 10.20
CA PRO A 8 -7.91 -14.22 9.40
C PRO A 8 -7.87 -12.83 10.06
N VAL A 9 -7.62 -11.80 9.25
CA VAL A 9 -7.67 -10.41 9.71
C VAL A 9 -9.14 -10.09 9.97
N PRO A 10 -9.48 -9.45 11.11
CA PRO A 10 -10.87 -9.13 11.42
C PRO A 10 -11.53 -8.33 10.30
N TYR A 11 -12.80 -8.62 10.02
CA TYR A 11 -13.56 -7.96 8.96
C TYR A 11 -13.51 -6.43 9.04
N ALA A 12 -13.62 -5.89 10.25
CA ALA A 12 -13.63 -4.45 10.49
C ALA A 12 -12.22 -3.81 10.53
N TYR A 13 -11.15 -4.58 10.30
CA TYR A 13 -9.78 -4.14 10.56
C TYR A 13 -9.41 -2.84 9.86
N MET A 14 -9.62 -2.74 8.55
CA MET A 14 -9.28 -1.51 7.82
C MET A 14 -10.14 -0.32 8.24
N ARG A 15 -11.40 -0.56 8.63
CA ARG A 15 -12.28 0.49 9.13
C ARG A 15 -11.77 1.01 10.48
N SER A 16 -11.34 0.12 11.36
CA SER A 16 -10.70 0.48 12.65
C SER A 16 -9.41 1.25 12.44
N VAL A 17 -8.57 0.84 11.48
CA VAL A 17 -7.34 1.58 11.12
C VAL A 17 -7.67 2.98 10.63
N ILE A 18 -8.63 3.12 9.71
CA ILE A 18 -9.07 4.43 9.19
C ILE A 18 -9.64 5.31 10.31
N LEU A 19 -10.44 4.76 11.21
CA LEU A 19 -10.96 5.49 12.36
C LEU A 19 -9.83 5.92 13.32
N ALA A 20 -8.87 5.04 13.58
CA ALA A 20 -7.73 5.32 14.46
C ALA A 20 -6.85 6.44 13.91
N ILE A 21 -6.51 6.45 12.62
CA ILE A 21 -5.71 7.53 12.01
C ILE A 21 -6.47 8.86 11.93
N ARG A 22 -7.82 8.82 11.91
CA ARG A 22 -8.65 10.03 11.97
C ARG A 22 -8.71 10.61 13.38
N ALA A 23 -8.82 9.75 14.39
CA ALA A 23 -8.80 10.16 15.80
C ALA A 23 -7.40 10.60 16.26
N TYR A 24 -6.36 9.93 15.76
CA TYR A 24 -4.96 10.17 16.13
C TYR A 24 -4.09 10.31 14.87
N PRO A 25 -4.00 11.51 14.27
CA PRO A 25 -3.22 11.74 13.05
C PRO A 25 -1.74 11.35 13.16
N GLY A 26 -1.17 11.34 14.37
CA GLY A 26 0.21 10.89 14.62
C GLY A 26 0.45 9.39 14.34
N LEU A 27 -0.60 8.59 14.14
CA LEU A 27 -0.48 7.18 13.78
C LEU A 27 -0.21 6.94 12.29
N LYS A 28 -0.45 7.94 11.44
CA LYS A 28 -0.24 7.86 9.98
C LYS A 28 1.15 7.33 9.59
N PRO A 29 2.28 7.86 10.14
CA PRO A 29 3.61 7.34 9.81
C PRO A 29 3.82 5.90 10.27
N VAL A 30 3.26 5.49 11.41
CA VAL A 30 3.36 4.09 11.87
C VAL A 30 2.60 3.18 10.91
N VAL A 31 1.36 3.54 10.56
CA VAL A 31 0.54 2.77 9.63
C VAL A 31 1.23 2.63 8.26
N ALA A 32 1.78 3.71 7.71
CA ALA A 32 2.53 3.69 6.45
C ALA A 32 3.81 2.83 6.54
N ASN A 33 4.58 2.93 7.64
CA ASN A 33 5.87 2.26 7.76
C ASN A 33 5.82 0.78 8.19
N THR A 34 4.77 0.36 8.90
CA THR A 34 4.70 -0.98 9.47
C THR A 34 3.47 -1.75 9.04
N LEU A 35 2.30 -1.11 8.97
CA LEU A 35 1.05 -1.82 8.70
C LEU A 35 0.95 -2.23 7.24
N VAL A 36 1.09 -1.25 6.33
CA VAL A 36 0.96 -1.48 4.89
C VAL A 36 1.97 -2.53 4.40
N PRO A 37 3.28 -2.44 4.74
CA PRO A 37 4.25 -3.44 4.33
C PRO A 37 3.90 -4.86 4.81
N LYS A 38 3.45 -5.02 6.06
CA LYS A 38 3.05 -6.33 6.61
C LYS A 38 1.84 -6.92 5.90
N LEU A 39 0.86 -6.09 5.54
CA LEU A 39 -0.32 -6.56 4.81
C LEU A 39 0.02 -6.95 3.38
N VAL A 40 0.93 -6.22 2.73
CA VAL A 40 1.43 -6.57 1.40
C VAL A 40 2.25 -7.86 1.44
N GLU A 41 3.16 -8.02 2.41
CA GLU A 41 3.95 -9.25 2.60
C GLU A 41 3.08 -10.50 2.86
N ARG A 42 1.90 -10.31 3.47
CA ARG A 42 0.91 -11.37 3.69
C ARG A 42 0.05 -11.69 2.46
N GLU A 43 0.22 -10.97 1.35
CA GLU A 43 -0.57 -11.15 0.14
C GLU A 43 -2.08 -11.12 0.40
N ILE A 44 -2.53 -10.14 1.20
CA ILE A 44 -3.95 -10.07 1.64
C ILE A 44 -4.94 -9.95 0.48
N TRP A 45 -4.49 -9.58 -0.72
CA TRP A 45 -5.33 -9.56 -1.92
C TRP A 45 -5.81 -10.96 -2.34
N SER A 46 -5.01 -12.01 -2.08
CA SER A 46 -5.35 -13.40 -2.42
C SER A 46 -6.25 -14.03 -1.35
N THR A 47 -5.99 -13.72 -0.08
CA THR A 47 -6.63 -14.39 1.06
C THR A 47 -7.84 -13.62 1.59
N GLN A 48 -7.84 -12.29 1.51
CA GLN A 48 -8.82 -11.41 2.17
C GLN A 48 -9.15 -10.16 1.34
N PRO A 49 -9.90 -10.30 0.24
CA PRO A 49 -10.19 -9.22 -0.72
C PRO A 49 -10.82 -7.97 -0.09
N ARG A 50 -11.68 -8.12 0.92
CA ARG A 50 -12.33 -6.98 1.61
C ARG A 50 -11.35 -6.14 2.41
N VAL A 51 -10.35 -6.76 3.02
CA VAL A 51 -9.27 -6.04 3.72
C VAL A 51 -8.40 -5.32 2.68
N TRP A 52 -8.14 -5.96 1.54
CA TRP A 52 -7.44 -5.33 0.43
C TRP A 52 -8.16 -4.08 -0.11
N GLU A 53 -9.48 -4.12 -0.28
CA GLU A 53 -10.26 -2.94 -0.68
C GLU A 53 -10.07 -1.76 0.27
N GLY A 54 -10.07 -2.03 1.58
CA GLY A 54 -9.79 -0.99 2.59
C GLY A 54 -8.35 -0.47 2.51
N LEU A 55 -7.38 -1.35 2.24
CA LEU A 55 -5.98 -0.95 2.06
C LEU A 55 -5.79 -0.07 0.83
N ILE A 56 -6.45 -0.38 -0.29
CA ILE A 56 -6.39 0.46 -1.49
C ILE A 56 -6.92 1.86 -1.21
N LEU A 57 -7.91 2.03 -0.34
CA LEU A 57 -8.45 3.35 0.02
C LEU A 57 -7.59 4.09 1.06
N LEU A 58 -6.70 3.39 1.76
CA LEU A 58 -5.89 3.94 2.84
C LEU A 58 -5.02 5.15 2.45
N PRO A 59 -4.36 5.20 1.27
CA PRO A 59 -3.58 6.36 0.85
C PRO A 59 -4.37 7.66 0.86
N LYS A 60 -5.67 7.62 0.54
CA LYS A 60 -6.57 8.80 0.59
C LYS A 60 -6.72 9.38 2.00
N TYR A 61 -6.67 8.54 3.03
CA TYR A 61 -6.85 8.96 4.43
C TYR A 61 -5.53 9.32 5.10
N ILE A 62 -4.45 8.63 4.73
CA ILE A 62 -3.09 8.93 5.18
C ILE A 62 -2.65 10.28 4.61
N GLY A 63 -2.90 10.51 3.32
CA GLY A 63 -2.50 11.70 2.59
C GLY A 63 -1.11 11.55 1.96
N THR A 64 -0.85 12.38 0.96
CA THR A 64 0.36 12.31 0.12
C THR A 64 1.66 12.58 0.88
N ARG A 65 1.61 13.40 1.93
CA ARG A 65 2.76 13.80 2.76
C ARG A 65 3.35 12.65 3.60
N GLU A 66 2.53 11.65 3.90
CA GLU A 66 2.87 10.54 4.80
C GLU A 66 3.17 9.24 4.03
N LEU A 67 3.29 9.31 2.69
CA LEU A 67 3.76 8.21 1.85
C LEU A 67 5.27 8.01 2.06
N THR A 68 5.61 7.12 2.98
CA THR A 68 7.00 6.84 3.33
C THR A 68 7.68 5.93 2.31
N GLU A 69 9.01 5.90 2.33
CA GLU A 69 9.83 5.02 1.49
C GLU A 69 9.42 3.55 1.64
N LYS A 70 9.21 3.06 2.86
CA LYS A 70 8.78 1.67 3.11
C LYS A 70 7.42 1.34 2.50
N MET A 71 6.47 2.27 2.58
CA MET A 71 5.16 2.08 1.96
C MET A 71 5.31 2.02 0.44
N ASN A 72 6.11 2.90 -0.15
CA ASN A 72 6.36 2.89 -1.58
C ASN A 72 7.03 1.59 -2.01
N GLU A 73 8.09 1.14 -1.34
CA GLU A 73 8.75 -0.15 -1.59
C GLU A 73 7.74 -1.30 -1.54
N ALA A 74 6.89 -1.36 -0.52
CA ALA A 74 5.85 -2.38 -0.41
C ALA A 74 4.80 -2.29 -1.52
N LEU A 75 4.42 -1.10 -1.98
CA LEU A 75 3.52 -0.94 -3.13
C LEU A 75 4.20 -1.40 -4.43
N PHE A 76 5.52 -1.27 -4.55
CA PHE A 76 6.28 -1.75 -5.70
C PHE A 76 6.39 -3.27 -5.76
N THR A 77 6.29 -4.00 -4.63
CA THR A 77 6.29 -5.47 -4.65
C THR A 77 4.98 -6.04 -5.19
N LEU A 78 3.92 -5.24 -5.26
CA LEU A 78 2.62 -5.67 -5.78
C LEU A 78 2.69 -6.13 -7.25
N PRO A 79 1.84 -7.09 -7.65
CA PRO A 79 1.54 -7.40 -9.05
C PRO A 79 1.07 -6.16 -9.83
N THR A 80 1.40 -6.11 -11.12
CA THR A 80 1.09 -4.94 -11.98
C THR A 80 -0.40 -4.64 -12.06
N SER A 81 -1.27 -5.65 -12.09
CA SER A 81 -2.73 -5.47 -12.12
C SER A 81 -3.27 -4.81 -10.85
N LEU A 82 -2.75 -5.19 -9.68
CA LEU A 82 -3.13 -4.62 -8.40
C LEU A 82 -2.60 -3.20 -8.23
N LEU A 83 -1.38 -2.94 -8.70
CA LEU A 83 -0.83 -1.58 -8.73
C LEU A 83 -1.67 -0.66 -9.65
N GLN A 84 -2.11 -1.16 -10.82
CA GLN A 84 -3.02 -0.43 -11.70
C GLN A 84 -4.35 -0.09 -11.02
N ASP A 85 -5.00 -1.05 -10.36
CA ASP A 85 -6.27 -0.78 -9.64
C ASP A 85 -6.08 0.26 -8.54
N LEU A 86 -4.97 0.16 -7.80
CA LEU A 86 -4.63 1.07 -6.73
C LEU A 86 -4.40 2.51 -7.23
N LEU A 87 -3.71 2.67 -8.37
CA LEU A 87 -3.54 3.97 -9.03
C LEU A 87 -4.84 4.52 -9.63
N LYS A 88 -5.72 3.64 -10.12
CA LYS A 88 -7.03 4.02 -10.64
C LYS A 88 -7.92 4.62 -9.56
N LYS A 89 -7.88 4.02 -8.36
CA LYS A 89 -8.67 4.48 -7.19
C LYS A 89 -8.04 5.67 -6.46
N ASN A 90 -6.72 5.85 -6.60
CA ASN A 90 -5.98 6.95 -5.98
C ASN A 90 -5.06 7.61 -7.03
N PRO A 91 -5.58 8.50 -7.88
CA PRO A 91 -4.77 9.14 -8.91
C PRO A 91 -3.63 10.00 -8.33
N ASP A 92 -3.84 10.58 -7.15
CA ASP A 92 -2.92 11.53 -6.51
C ASP A 92 -1.58 10.91 -6.10
N ILE A 93 -1.51 9.59 -5.93
CA ILE A 93 -0.27 8.92 -5.52
C ILE A 93 0.65 8.61 -6.71
N ARG A 94 0.10 8.58 -7.94
CA ARG A 94 0.86 8.27 -9.15
C ARG A 94 2.12 9.12 -9.32
N PRO A 95 2.07 10.47 -9.22
CA PRO A 95 3.28 11.29 -9.34
C PRO A 95 4.31 11.00 -8.26
N ILE A 96 3.88 10.62 -7.05
CA ILE A 96 4.76 10.34 -5.91
C ILE A 96 5.48 9.01 -6.11
N LEU A 97 4.75 7.98 -6.55
CA LEU A 97 5.34 6.68 -6.90
C LEU A 97 6.27 6.79 -8.12
N ALA A 98 5.91 7.59 -9.12
CA ALA A 98 6.77 7.86 -10.26
C ALA A 98 8.07 8.58 -9.84
N ALA A 99 7.97 9.61 -9.00
CA ALA A 99 9.14 10.31 -8.44
C ALA A 99 10.02 9.38 -7.59
N TYR A 100 9.41 8.52 -6.78
CA TYR A 100 10.13 7.50 -6.03
C TYR A 100 10.84 6.50 -6.96
N ALA A 101 10.17 6.06 -8.03
CA ALA A 101 10.73 5.13 -9.00
C ALA A 101 11.99 5.69 -9.68
N THR A 102 11.95 6.97 -10.08
CA THR A 102 13.07 7.68 -10.71
C THR A 102 14.21 7.96 -9.73
N ARG A 103 13.91 8.23 -8.46
CA ARG A 103 14.91 8.52 -7.42
C ARG A 103 15.60 7.26 -6.88
N SER A 104 14.88 6.14 -6.79
CA SER A 104 15.39 4.93 -6.15
C SER A 104 16.22 4.08 -7.12
N ARG A 105 17.55 4.05 -6.92
CA ARG A 105 18.50 3.19 -7.65
C ARG A 105 18.24 1.69 -7.51
N LYS A 106 17.43 1.25 -6.53
CA LYS A 106 17.04 -0.16 -6.37
C LYS A 106 16.11 -0.65 -7.50
N ASN A 107 15.60 0.26 -8.34
CA ASN A 107 14.59 0.00 -9.37
C ASN A 107 15.16 -0.27 -10.77
N VAL A 108 16.45 -0.58 -10.89
CA VAL A 108 17.06 -0.98 -12.18
C VAL A 108 16.34 -2.19 -12.81
N GLY A 109 15.58 -2.97 -12.02
CA GLY A 109 14.71 -4.05 -12.48
C GLY A 109 13.21 -3.74 -12.53
N LEU A 110 12.77 -2.48 -12.53
CA LEU A 110 11.34 -2.15 -12.65
C LEU A 110 10.83 -2.64 -14.01
N ASP A 111 10.02 -3.69 -13.97
CA ASP A 111 9.44 -4.32 -15.16
C ASP A 111 8.79 -3.29 -16.09
N VAL A 112 8.91 -3.49 -17.41
CA VAL A 112 8.39 -2.58 -18.44
C VAL A 112 6.91 -2.27 -18.21
N ALA A 113 6.14 -3.25 -17.72
CA ALA A 113 4.73 -3.08 -17.42
C ALA A 113 4.50 -2.11 -16.24
N LYS A 114 5.32 -2.17 -15.18
CA LYS A 114 5.21 -1.27 -14.02
C LYS A 114 5.59 0.17 -14.38
N ARG A 115 6.56 0.37 -15.28
CA ARG A 115 6.94 1.70 -15.80
C ARG A 115 5.80 2.34 -16.59
N LYS A 116 5.21 1.58 -17.53
CA LYS A 116 4.04 2.01 -18.32
C LYS A 116 2.86 2.42 -17.44
N VAL A 117 2.63 1.68 -16.35
CA VAL A 117 1.56 1.98 -15.38
C VAL A 117 1.78 3.28 -14.65
N LEU A 118 3.03 3.60 -14.31
CA LEU A 118 3.39 4.88 -13.69
C LEU A 118 3.44 6.03 -14.70
N GLY A 119 3.51 5.74 -16.01
CA GLY A 119 3.68 6.74 -17.07
C GLY A 119 5.13 7.19 -17.21
N LEU A 120 6.06 6.29 -16.89
CA LEU A 120 7.51 6.44 -17.04
C LEU A 120 8.00 5.72 -18.30
#